data_AF-A0A6I7QG37-F1
#
_entry.id   AF-A0A6I7QG37-F1
#
_cell.length_a   1.000
_cell.length_b   1.000
_cell.length_c   1.000
_cell.angle_alpha   90.00
_cell.angle_beta   90.00
_cell.angle_gamma   90.00
#
_symmetry.space_group_name_H-M   'P 1'
#
loop_
_entity.id
_entity.type
_entity.pdbx_description
1 polymer ?
#
loop_
_entity_poly.entity_id
_entity_poly.type
_entity_poly.pdbx_seq_one_letter_code
_entity_poly.pdbx_strand_id
1 'polypeptide(L)' 'QPTNQPTNNLTLQDAYRIMSAREGEVFRLMGAGKSNRQIASKLFISVDTVENHITRIGTKLGLSGRGQARQWVKWQYDRL' A
#
# COMPACT_ATOMS: atom_id res chain seq x y z
N GLN A 1 -16.83 5.36 -8.07
CA GLN A 1 -15.79 4.32 -7.82
C GLN A 1 -14.44 4.96 -8.13
N PRO A 2 -13.35 4.70 -7.38
CA PRO A 2 -12.04 5.22 -7.76
C PRO A 2 -11.62 4.57 -9.07
N THR A 3 -11.20 5.37 -10.05
CA THR A 3 -10.72 4.94 -11.38
C THR A 3 -9.39 4.18 -11.36
N ASN A 4 -8.92 3.78 -10.17
CA ASN A 4 -7.58 3.27 -9.87
C ASN A 4 -7.64 1.91 -9.15
N GLN A 5 -8.64 1.08 -9.44
CA GLN A 5 -8.64 -0.31 -8.96
C GLN A 5 -7.56 -1.10 -9.72
N PRO A 6 -6.87 -2.06 -9.07
CA PRO A 6 -6.15 -3.11 -9.77
C PRO A 6 -7.09 -3.68 -10.83
N THR A 7 -6.58 -3.92 -12.03
CA THR A 7 -7.34 -4.49 -13.16
C THR A 7 -7.92 -5.89 -12.88
N ASN A 8 -7.69 -6.41 -11.68
CA ASN A 8 -7.97 -7.76 -11.25
C ASN A 8 -8.80 -7.64 -9.95
N ASN A 9 -9.86 -8.43 -9.77
CA ASN A 9 -10.66 -8.50 -8.53
C ASN A 9 -9.84 -9.05 -7.33
N LEU A 10 -8.75 -8.38 -6.97
CA LEU A 10 -7.87 -8.77 -5.88
C LEU A 10 -8.52 -8.45 -4.54
N THR A 11 -8.67 -9.48 -3.71
CA THR A 11 -9.03 -9.30 -2.30
C THR A 11 -7.84 -8.77 -1.50
N LEU A 12 -8.09 -8.29 -0.28
CA LEU A 12 -7.00 -7.95 0.66
C LEU A 12 -6.09 -9.14 0.94
N GLN A 13 -6.64 -10.36 1.01
CA GLN A 13 -5.83 -11.57 1.22
C GLN A 13 -4.88 -11.84 0.04
N ASP A 14 -5.37 -11.70 -1.19
CA ASP A 14 -4.54 -11.92 -2.37
C ASP A 14 -3.43 -10.87 -2.47
N ALA A 15 -3.76 -9.62 -2.12
CA ALA A 15 -2.77 -8.54 -2.01
C ALA A 15 -1.67 -8.88 -0.99
N TYR A 16 -2.02 -9.40 0.20
CA TYR A 16 -1.02 -9.80 1.19
C TYR A 16 -0.16 -10.99 0.75
N ARG A 17 -0.70 -11.94 -0.02
CA ARG A 17 0.06 -13.12 -0.50
C ARG A 17 1.19 -12.77 -1.46
N ILE A 18 1.07 -11.71 -2.24
CA ILE A 18 2.08 -11.29 -3.20
C ILE A 18 3.11 -10.30 -2.60
N MET A 19 2.86 -9.82 -1.39
CA MET A 19 3.72 -8.89 -0.67
C MET A 19 4.71 -9.62 0.23
N SER A 20 5.91 -9.07 0.37
CA SER A 20 6.79 -9.43 1.47
C SER A 20 6.20 -9.00 2.80
N ALA A 21 6.68 -9.58 3.92
CA ALA A 21 6.25 -9.20 5.25
C ALA A 21 6.36 -7.68 5.50
N ARG A 22 7.47 -7.06 5.07
CA ARG A 22 7.69 -5.62 5.24
C ARG A 22 6.75 -4.78 4.37
N GLU A 23 6.48 -5.20 3.14
CA GLU A 23 5.50 -4.53 2.28
C GLU A 23 4.08 -4.63 2.87
N GLY A 24 3.72 -5.77 3.45
CA GLY A 24 2.45 -5.94 4.14
C GLY A 24 2.29 -5.00 5.36
N GLU A 25 3.37 -4.78 6.12
CA GLU A 25 3.37 -3.80 7.22
C GLU A 25 3.15 -2.37 6.71
N VAL A 26 3.88 -1.97 5.67
CA VAL A 26 3.74 -0.65 5.04
C VAL A 26 2.32 -0.47 4.50
N PHE A 27 1.82 -1.47 3.77
CA PHE A 27 0.47 -1.50 3.20
C PHE A 27 -0.60 -1.31 4.29
N ARG A 28 -0.48 -2.03 5.41
CA ARG A 28 -1.40 -1.91 6.55
C ARG A 28 -1.41 -0.50 7.14
N LEU A 29 -0.24 0.09 7.31
CA LEU A 29 -0.13 1.43 7.89
C LEU A 29 -0.62 2.53 6.94
N MET A 30 -0.49 2.33 5.62
CA MET A 30 -1.13 3.20 4.62
C MET A 30 -2.66 3.15 4.75
N GLY A 31 -3.24 1.96 4.90
CA GLY A 31 -4.68 1.78 5.10
C GLY A 31 -5.20 2.43 6.37
N ALA A 32 -4.39 2.40 7.43
CA ALA A 32 -4.65 3.13 8.68
C ALA A 32 -4.43 4.66 8.58
N GLY A 33 -4.23 5.21 7.38
CA GLY A 33 -4.08 6.65 7.14
C GLY A 33 -2.76 7.27 7.62
N LYS A 34 -1.72 6.45 7.88
CA LYS A 34 -0.42 6.99 8.33
C LYS A 34 0.35 7.64 7.18
N SER A 35 1.00 8.76 7.46
CA SER A 35 1.92 9.42 6.52
C SER A 35 3.23 8.65 6.38
N ASN A 36 3.99 8.88 5.30
CA ASN A 36 5.30 8.24 5.10
C ASN A 36 6.26 8.45 6.29
N ARG A 37 6.25 9.64 6.89
CA ARG A 37 7.06 9.95 8.08
C ARG A 37 6.63 9.12 9.30
N GLN A 38 5.33 8.96 9.51
CA GLN A 38 4.82 8.12 10.61
C GLN A 38 5.11 6.64 10.38
N ILE A 39 5.02 6.16 9.13
CA ILE A 39 5.37 4.78 8.77
C ILE A 39 6.86 4.54 8.99
N ALA A 40 7.71 5.45 8.50
CA ALA A 40 9.16 5.41 8.67
C ALA A 40 9.55 5.33 10.15
N SER A 41 8.98 6.20 10.98
CA SER A 41 9.19 6.19 12.42
C SER A 41 8.73 4.88 13.07
N LYS A 42 7.56 4.36 12.71
CA LYS A 42 7.01 3.13 13.31
C LYS A 42 7.75 1.86 12.92
N LEU A 43 8.34 1.84 11.72
CA LEU A 43 9.08 0.69 11.19
C LEU A 43 10.60 0.83 11.33
N PHE A 44 11.08 1.93 11.90
CA PHE A 44 12.50 2.24 12.08
C PHE A 44 13.31 2.19 10.77
N ILE A 45 12.76 2.81 9.71
CA ILE A 45 13.39 2.92 8.38
C ILE A 45 13.31 4.37 7.88
N SER A 46 14.02 4.70 6.81
CA SER A 46 13.94 6.04 6.22
C SER A 46 12.62 6.27 5.47
N VAL A 47 12.25 7.54 5.30
CA VAL A 47 11.10 7.92 4.46
C VAL A 47 11.28 7.41 3.03
N ASP A 48 12.48 7.51 2.46
CA ASP A 48 12.78 7.02 1.11
C ASP A 48 12.62 5.50 1.00
N THR A 49 13.00 4.75 2.05
CA THR A 49 12.75 3.30 2.10
C THR A 49 11.24 3.00 2.09
N VAL A 50 10.44 3.78 2.81
CA VAL A 50 8.97 3.66 2.74
C VAL A 50 8.47 3.93 1.32
N GLU A 51 8.94 4.98 0.66
CA GLU A 51 8.53 5.30 -0.72
C GLU A 51 8.89 4.20 -1.72
N ASN A 52 10.06 3.59 -1.56
CA ASN A 52 10.47 2.43 -2.35
C ASN A 52 9.55 1.23 -2.11
N HIS A 53 9.14 0.95 -0.86
CA HIS A 53 8.15 -0.09 -0.58
C HIS A 53 6.80 0.21 -1.23
N ILE A 54 6.31 1.45 -1.16
CA ILE A 54 5.02 1.86 -1.76
C ILE A 54 5.06 1.67 -3.28
N THR A 55 6.18 2.01 -3.93
CA THR A 55 6.37 1.81 -5.36
C THR A 55 6.30 0.33 -5.72
N ARG A 56 7.03 -0.53 -4.99
CA ARG A 56 7.01 -1.99 -5.20
C ARG A 56 5.63 -2.61 -4.97
N ILE A 57 4.92 -2.16 -3.93
CA ILE A 57 3.52 -2.53 -3.66
C ILE A 57 2.63 -2.16 -4.84
N GLY A 58 2.77 -0.93 -5.36
CA GLY A 58 2.03 -0.48 -6.54
C GLY A 58 2.28 -1.40 -7.74
N THR A 59 3.56 -1.66 -8.07
CA THR A 59 3.94 -2.58 -9.15
C THR A 59 3.33 -3.98 -8.97
N LYS A 60 3.38 -4.55 -7.77
CA LYS A 60 2.80 -5.87 -7.47
C LYS A 60 1.29 -5.91 -7.62
N LEU A 61 0.61 -4.81 -7.32
CA LEU A 61 -0.84 -4.66 -7.48
C LEU A 61 -1.24 -4.22 -8.90
N GLY A 62 -0.30 -4.06 -9.83
CA GLY A 62 -0.58 -3.52 -11.17
C GLY A 62 -1.01 -2.05 -11.17
N LEU A 63 -0.73 -1.32 -10.10
CA LEU A 63 -1.09 0.09 -9.94
C LEU A 63 0.04 0.99 -10.44
N SER A 64 -0.31 2.03 -11.20
CA SER A 64 0.65 2.99 -11.72
C SER A 64 0.98 4.04 -10.67
N GLY A 65 2.06 3.80 -9.92
CA GLY A 65 2.68 4.78 -9.03
C GLY A 65 2.06 4.90 -7.62
N ARG A 66 2.80 5.57 -6.74
CA ARG A 66 2.53 5.71 -5.30
C ARG A 66 1.18 6.36 -4.94
N GLY A 67 0.70 7.26 -5.79
CA GLY A 67 -0.59 7.95 -5.58
C GLY A 67 -1.79 7.01 -5.76
N GLN A 68 -1.74 6.14 -6.75
CA GLN A 68 -2.79 5.14 -7.00
C GLN A 68 -2.80 4.08 -5.89
N ALA A 69 -1.62 3.59 -5.51
CA ALA A 69 -1.49 2.63 -4.41
C ALA A 69 -2.17 3.14 -3.12
N ARG A 70 -1.87 4.37 -2.68
CA ARG A 70 -2.48 4.96 -1.47
C ARG A 70 -4.00 5.09 -1.56
N GLN A 71 -4.50 5.62 -2.67
CA GLN A 71 -5.95 5.80 -2.84
C GLN A 71 -6.68 4.46 -2.83
N TRP A 72 -6.10 3.44 -3.46
CA TRP A 72 -6.65 2.10 -3.44
C TRP A 72 -6.67 1.49 -2.04
N VAL A 73 -5.55 1.55 -1.32
CA VAL A 73 -5.48 1.02 0.06
C VAL A 73 -6.53 1.70 0.94
N LYS A 74 -6.59 3.04 0.89
CA LYS A 74 -7.55 3.81 1.69
C LYS A 74 -8.99 3.36 1.41
N TRP A 75 -9.36 3.23 0.14
CA TRP A 75 -10.70 2.80 -0.26
C TRP A 75 -11.04 1.38 0.21
N GLN A 76 -10.08 0.45 0.21
CA GLN A 76 -10.30 -0.90 0.72
C GLN A 76 -10.55 -0.89 2.23
N TYR A 77 -9.82 -0.06 2.98
CA TYR A 77 -9.96 0.05 4.43
C TYR A 77 -11.22 0.81 4.87
N ASP A 78 -11.67 1.81 4.13
CA ASP A 78 -12.92 2.53 4.41
C ASP A 78 -14.18 1.64 4.24
N ARG A 79 -14.03 0.47 3.60
CA ARG A 79 -15.12 -0.47 3.30
C ARG A 79 -15.23 -1.63 4.32
N LEU A 80 -14.20 -1.83 5.14
CA LEU A 80 -14.21 -2.77 6.27
C LEU A 80 -14.95 -2.17 7.47
#